data_AF-A0A537IFL5-F1
#
_entry.id   AF-A0A537IFL5-F1
#
_cell.length_a   1.000
_cell.length_b   1.000
_cell.length_c   1.000
_cell.angle_alpha   90.00
_cell.angle_beta   90.00
_cell.angle_gamma   90.00
#
_symmetry.space_group_name_H-M   'P 1'
#
loop_
_entity.id
_entity.type
_entity.pdbx_description
1 polymer ?
#
loop_
_entity_poly.entity_id
_entity_poly.type
_entity_poly.pdbx_seq_one_letter_code
_entity_poly.pdbx_strand_id
1 'polypeptide(L)'
;MKRAFVALAAVLIVASASSQEIPERKTEQSKPVMKEKIIDKKEKNSLNLTDEQKVRLKAMNQEMRKKVEELRKQETLTLKEYREKTEALHNEHREKFQSMLTEEQRSQLKKDREAFKVKSKAMNEKRLEKMKEKLSLTDEQAAKMKENRKALDEKLKTLEENKALSEEQKQQEKRELLKKQKEATKSLLTEEQLQKLKEGHHHKMKRRVVI
;
A
#
# COMPACT_ATOMS: atom_id res chain seq x y z
N MET A 1 -51.32 -9.43 -36.81
CA MET A 1 -50.32 -10.51 -36.59
C MET A 1 -49.62 -10.83 -37.89
N LYS A 2 -48.29 -10.74 -37.93
CA LYS A 2 -47.32 -11.42 -38.82
C LYS A 2 -45.95 -10.82 -38.48
N ARG A 3 -45.23 -11.50 -37.58
CA ARG A 3 -43.86 -11.12 -37.18
C ARG A 3 -42.89 -11.69 -38.20
N ALA A 4 -42.09 -10.82 -38.81
CA ALA A 4 -40.90 -11.19 -39.57
C ALA A 4 -39.81 -11.62 -38.58
N PHE A 5 -39.24 -12.81 -38.76
CA PHE A 5 -38.01 -13.21 -38.09
C PHE A 5 -36.83 -12.85 -38.99
N VAL A 6 -36.09 -11.84 -38.55
CA VAL A 6 -34.83 -11.38 -39.14
C VAL A 6 -33.71 -12.36 -38.73
N ALA A 7 -32.89 -12.73 -39.71
CA ALA A 7 -31.70 -13.56 -39.55
C ALA A 7 -30.71 -12.92 -38.56
N LEU A 8 -30.33 -13.66 -37.51
CA LEU A 8 -29.28 -13.25 -36.59
C LEU A 8 -27.93 -13.79 -37.10
N ALA A 9 -27.14 -12.91 -37.72
CA ALA A 9 -25.75 -13.20 -38.05
C ALA A 9 -24.91 -13.22 -36.77
N ALA A 10 -24.29 -14.35 -36.46
CA ALA A 10 -23.33 -14.48 -35.38
C ALA A 10 -22.00 -13.83 -35.77
N VAL A 11 -21.80 -12.58 -35.33
CA VAL A 11 -20.49 -11.91 -35.40
C VAL A 11 -19.69 -12.33 -34.17
N LEU A 12 -18.76 -13.27 -34.36
CA LEU A 12 -17.70 -13.58 -33.41
C LEU A 12 -16.71 -12.40 -33.40
N ILE A 13 -16.90 -11.47 -32.48
CA ILE A 13 -15.87 -10.47 -32.14
C ILE A 13 -14.83 -11.18 -31.27
N VAL A 14 -13.74 -11.62 -31.89
CA VAL A 14 -12.53 -11.98 -31.16
C VAL A 14 -11.97 -10.69 -30.58
N ALA A 15 -12.20 -10.46 -29.29
CA ALA A 15 -11.52 -9.43 -28.54
C ALA A 15 -10.04 -9.83 -28.43
N SER A 16 -9.24 -9.44 -29.41
CA SER A 16 -7.79 -9.38 -29.26
C SER A 16 -7.51 -8.38 -28.14
N ALA A 17 -7.13 -8.89 -26.98
CA ALA A 17 -6.52 -8.10 -25.92
C ALA A 17 -5.21 -7.51 -26.48
N SER A 18 -5.29 -6.36 -27.13
CA SER A 18 -4.15 -5.49 -27.31
C SER A 18 -3.77 -5.00 -25.91
N SER A 19 -2.88 -5.76 -25.29
CA SER A 19 -1.99 -5.28 -24.25
C SER A 19 -1.34 -4.02 -24.81
N GLN A 20 -1.95 -2.86 -24.55
CA GLN A 20 -1.39 -1.58 -24.92
C GLN A 20 -0.03 -1.53 -24.25
N GLU A 21 1.02 -1.63 -25.07
CA GLU A 21 2.40 -1.38 -24.70
C GLU A 21 2.44 0.00 -24.06
N ILE A 22 2.46 0.00 -22.73
CA ILE A 22 2.81 1.20 -21.98
C ILE A 22 4.22 1.55 -22.45
N PRO A 23 4.45 2.71 -23.07
CA PRO A 23 5.77 3.05 -23.57
C PRO A 23 6.77 2.90 -22.43
N GLU A 24 7.85 2.16 -22.69
CA GLU A 24 8.91 1.91 -21.73
C GLU A 24 9.30 3.23 -21.07
N ARG A 25 8.92 3.39 -19.79
CA ARG A 25 9.60 4.35 -18.94
C ARG A 25 11.04 3.85 -18.87
N LYS A 26 11.93 4.48 -19.63
CA LYS A 26 13.38 4.47 -19.36
C LYS A 26 13.56 5.08 -17.98
N THR A 27 13.38 4.29 -16.93
CA THR A 27 13.85 4.61 -15.60
C THR A 27 15.36 4.48 -15.66
N GLU A 28 16.02 5.55 -16.11
CA GLU A 28 17.37 5.88 -15.65
C GLU A 28 17.41 5.59 -14.15
N GLN A 29 18.42 4.83 -13.73
CA GLN A 29 18.52 4.01 -12.52
C GLN A 29 18.17 4.75 -11.20
N SER A 30 16.91 5.10 -11.03
CA SER A 30 16.30 5.42 -9.76
C SER A 30 16.15 4.11 -9.04
N LYS A 31 17.23 3.63 -8.42
CA LYS A 31 17.15 2.55 -7.44
C LYS A 31 16.03 2.96 -6.49
N PRO A 32 14.95 2.18 -6.32
CA PRO A 32 14.01 2.47 -5.26
C PRO A 32 14.82 2.28 -3.97
N VAL A 33 15.33 3.37 -3.40
CA VAL A 33 15.87 3.40 -2.04
C VAL A 33 14.67 3.35 -1.11
N MET A 34 13.93 2.25 -1.19
CA MET A 34 13.13 1.81 -0.08
C MET A 34 14.18 1.43 0.96
N LYS A 35 14.44 2.31 1.93
CA LYS A 35 15.07 1.90 3.18
C LYS A 35 14.09 0.89 3.79
N GLU A 36 14.20 -0.37 3.37
CA GLU A 36 13.49 -1.52 3.91
C GLU A 36 13.98 -1.71 5.35
N LYS A 37 13.40 -0.91 6.23
CA LYS A 37 13.39 -1.22 7.65
C LYS A 37 12.10 -1.99 7.87
N ILE A 38 12.25 -3.32 7.87
CA ILE A 38 11.16 -4.28 8.08
C ILE A 38 10.56 -4.12 9.48
N ILE A 39 11.38 -3.68 10.45
CA ILE A 39 10.94 -3.29 11.79
C ILE A 39 11.08 -1.76 11.89
N ASP A 40 10.01 -1.07 12.29
CA ASP A 40 10.08 0.38 12.48
C ASP A 40 11.18 0.66 13.53
N LYS A 41 12.02 1.68 13.27
CA LYS A 41 13.05 2.12 14.23
C LYS A 41 12.43 2.38 15.60
N LYS A 42 11.17 2.85 15.63
CA LYS A 42 10.42 3.07 16.87
C LYS A 42 10.06 1.78 17.58
N GLU A 43 9.55 0.78 16.87
CA GLU A 43 9.24 -0.54 17.43
C GLU A 43 10.50 -1.21 17.99
N LYS A 44 11.64 -1.11 17.31
CA LYS A 44 12.90 -1.64 17.85
C LYS A 44 13.30 -0.95 19.16
N ASN A 45 13.15 0.37 19.22
CA ASN A 45 13.61 1.17 20.35
C ASN A 45 12.73 0.99 21.60
N SER A 46 11.43 0.69 21.45
CA SER A 46 10.53 0.50 22.58
C SER A 46 10.67 -0.87 23.26
N LEU A 47 11.26 -1.85 22.58
CA LEU A 47 11.36 -3.23 23.07
C LEU A 47 12.55 -3.49 24.00
N ASN A 48 13.43 -2.49 24.22
CA ASN A 48 14.61 -2.60 25.09
C ASN A 48 15.35 -3.94 24.90
N LEU A 49 15.66 -4.27 23.64
CA LEU A 49 16.28 -5.55 23.30
C LEU A 49 17.59 -5.77 24.08
N THR A 50 17.83 -7.00 24.52
CA THR A 50 19.11 -7.38 25.14
C THR A 50 20.25 -7.28 24.11
N ASP A 51 21.49 -7.27 24.58
CA ASP A 51 22.63 -7.17 23.66
C ASP A 51 22.74 -8.41 22.75
N GLU A 52 22.44 -9.59 23.27
CA GLU A 52 22.33 -10.81 22.46
C GLU A 52 21.22 -10.70 21.41
N GLN A 53 20.04 -10.19 21.78
CA GLN A 53 18.95 -9.95 20.84
C GLN A 53 19.33 -8.92 19.77
N LYS A 54 20.05 -7.85 20.14
CA LYS A 54 20.54 -6.86 19.16
C LYS A 54 21.54 -7.47 18.17
N VAL A 55 22.43 -8.35 18.63
CA VAL A 55 23.39 -9.07 17.78
C VAL A 55 22.65 -9.98 16.81
N ARG A 56 21.72 -10.82 17.30
CA ARG A 56 20.87 -11.69 16.47
C ARG A 56 20.07 -10.89 15.44
N LEU A 57 19.46 -9.78 15.87
CA LEU A 57 18.71 -8.89 14.99
C LEU A 57 19.61 -8.27 13.90
N LYS A 58 20.85 -7.89 14.23
CA LYS A 58 21.79 -7.34 13.24
C LYS A 58 22.16 -8.40 12.19
N ALA A 59 22.45 -9.62 12.62
CA ALA A 59 22.75 -10.73 11.71
C ALA A 59 21.55 -11.05 10.79
N MET A 60 20.35 -11.15 11.35
CA MET A 60 19.11 -11.39 10.59
C MET A 60 18.83 -10.28 9.56
N ASN A 61 19.05 -9.02 9.92
CA ASN A 61 18.92 -7.90 8.97
C ASN A 61 19.98 -7.96 7.85
N GLN A 62 21.20 -8.42 8.13
CA GLN A 62 22.24 -8.58 7.12
C GLN A 62 21.93 -9.73 6.16
N GLU A 63 21.49 -10.88 6.68
CA GLU A 63 21.04 -12.02 5.88
C GLU A 63 19.90 -11.62 4.94
N MET A 64 18.89 -10.93 5.48
CA MET A 64 17.77 -10.42 4.69
C MET A 64 18.23 -9.51 3.54
N ARG A 65 19.13 -8.56 3.83
CA ARG A 65 19.67 -7.66 2.80
C ARG A 65 20.39 -8.43 1.69
N LYS A 66 21.19 -9.44 2.05
CA LYS A 66 21.85 -10.30 1.07
C LYS A 66 20.85 -11.03 0.18
N LYS A 67 19.83 -11.67 0.78
CA LYS A 67 18.77 -12.36 0.03
C LYS A 67 18.04 -11.42 -0.92
N VAL A 68 17.70 -10.21 -0.48
CA VAL A 68 17.06 -9.20 -1.35
C VAL A 68 18.01 -8.72 -2.45
N GLU A 69 19.30 -8.52 -2.15
CA GLU A 69 20.31 -8.16 -3.17
C GLU A 69 20.51 -9.27 -4.21
N GLU A 70 20.48 -10.54 -3.81
CA GLU A 70 20.50 -11.68 -4.71
C GLU A 70 19.28 -11.70 -5.62
N LEU A 71 18.08 -11.46 -5.08
CA LEU A 71 16.87 -11.31 -5.89
C LEU A 71 16.98 -10.17 -6.90
N ARG A 72 17.63 -9.06 -6.54
CA ARG A 72 17.83 -7.92 -7.45
C ARG A 72 18.82 -8.21 -8.58
N LYS A 73 19.76 -9.13 -8.38
CA LYS A 73 20.74 -9.54 -9.39
C LYS A 73 20.18 -10.55 -10.40
N GLN A 74 19.00 -11.12 -10.14
CA GLN A 74 18.34 -12.03 -11.07
C GLN A 74 17.73 -11.25 -12.23
N GLU A 75 18.43 -11.21 -13.37
CA GLU A 75 18.00 -10.47 -14.56
C GLU A 75 16.73 -11.04 -15.21
N THR A 76 16.45 -12.32 -15.00
CA THR A 76 15.27 -13.02 -15.55
C THR A 76 14.02 -12.86 -14.70
N LEU A 77 14.11 -12.19 -13.55
CA LEU A 77 13.01 -12.12 -12.59
C LEU A 77 12.01 -11.04 -12.98
N THR A 78 10.75 -11.42 -13.15
CA THR A 78 9.69 -10.44 -13.40
C THR A 78 9.46 -9.56 -12.16
N LEU A 79 8.93 -8.35 -12.36
CA LEU A 79 8.55 -7.47 -11.24
C LEU A 79 7.53 -8.11 -10.30
N LYS A 80 6.68 -9.01 -10.80
CA LYS A 80 5.70 -9.75 -10.00
C LYS A 80 6.42 -10.74 -9.08
N GLU A 81 7.25 -11.61 -9.64
CA GLU A 81 8.00 -12.61 -8.87
C GLU A 81 8.97 -11.96 -7.88
N TYR A 82 9.61 -10.85 -8.26
CA TYR A 82 10.47 -10.08 -7.35
C TYR A 82 9.69 -9.62 -6.10
N ARG A 83 8.46 -9.11 -6.29
CA ARG A 83 7.62 -8.66 -5.18
C ARG A 83 7.20 -9.82 -4.29
N GLU A 84 6.75 -10.92 -4.88
CA GLU A 84 6.31 -12.12 -4.14
C GLU A 84 7.47 -12.71 -3.33
N LYS A 85 8.64 -12.88 -3.94
CA LYS A 85 9.83 -13.38 -3.22
C LYS A 85 10.27 -12.42 -2.11
N THR A 86 10.24 -11.11 -2.35
CA THR A 86 10.59 -10.11 -1.33
C THR A 86 9.57 -10.11 -0.18
N GLU A 87 8.29 -10.28 -0.47
CA GLU A 87 7.23 -10.36 0.54
C GLU A 87 7.35 -11.62 1.40
N ALA A 88 7.61 -12.77 0.78
CA ALA A 88 7.90 -14.01 1.50
C ALA A 88 9.10 -13.85 2.45
N LEU A 89 10.18 -13.23 1.97
CA LEU A 89 11.35 -12.89 2.79
C LEU A 89 10.96 -11.98 3.97
N HIS A 90 10.19 -10.93 3.74
CA HIS A 90 9.74 -10.04 4.82
C HIS A 90 8.91 -10.77 5.89
N ASN A 91 8.04 -11.69 5.48
CA ASN A 91 7.26 -12.52 6.39
C ASN A 91 8.17 -13.43 7.22
N GLU A 92 9.11 -14.14 6.59
CA GLU A 92 10.11 -14.97 7.27
C GLU A 92 10.89 -14.17 8.32
N HIS A 93 11.38 -12.98 7.96
CA HIS A 93 12.12 -12.12 8.88
C HIS A 93 11.26 -11.60 10.03
N ARG A 94 9.98 -11.31 9.77
CA ARG A 94 9.04 -10.89 10.81
C ARG A 94 8.74 -12.03 11.79
N GLU A 95 8.64 -13.26 11.32
CA GLU A 95 8.46 -14.44 12.17
C GLU A 95 9.70 -14.73 13.02
N LYS A 96 10.89 -14.73 12.40
CA LYS A 96 12.17 -14.86 13.10
C LYS A 96 12.37 -13.75 14.13
N PHE A 97 11.99 -12.52 13.81
CA PHE A 97 12.04 -11.42 14.76
C PHE A 97 11.10 -11.67 15.94
N GLN A 98 9.88 -12.13 15.69
CA GLN A 98 8.94 -12.41 16.78
C GLN A 98 9.44 -13.56 17.65
N SER A 99 9.99 -14.62 17.07
CA SER A 99 10.46 -15.81 17.81
C SER A 99 11.57 -15.49 18.83
N MET A 100 12.43 -14.50 18.56
CA MET A 100 13.49 -14.08 19.48
C MET A 100 13.04 -13.15 20.61
N LEU A 101 11.79 -12.67 20.61
CA LEU A 101 11.26 -11.78 21.67
C LEU A 101 10.72 -12.56 22.85
N THR A 102 10.93 -12.02 24.05
CA THR A 102 10.29 -12.50 25.28
C THR A 102 8.78 -12.23 25.26
N GLU A 103 8.04 -12.89 26.14
CA GLU A 103 6.59 -12.69 26.26
C GLU A 103 6.22 -11.24 26.61
N GLU A 104 6.98 -10.63 27.52
CA GLU A 104 6.83 -9.23 27.90
C GLU A 104 7.06 -8.28 26.71
N GLN A 105 8.13 -8.51 25.93
CA GLN A 105 8.43 -7.73 24.73
C GLN A 105 7.34 -7.90 23.66
N ARG A 106 6.79 -9.11 23.48
CA ARG A 106 5.65 -9.33 22.57
C ARG A 106 4.40 -8.59 23.03
N SER A 107 4.14 -8.56 24.33
CA SER A 107 3.04 -7.77 24.91
C SER A 107 3.25 -6.28 24.67
N GLN A 108 4.47 -5.77 24.89
CA GLN A 108 4.80 -4.38 24.59
C GLN A 108 4.62 -4.05 23.10
N LEU A 109 5.05 -4.93 22.19
CA LEU A 109 4.85 -4.75 20.76
C LEU A 109 3.36 -4.66 20.39
N LYS A 110 2.49 -5.47 21.01
CA LYS A 110 1.04 -5.37 20.81
C LYS A 110 0.51 -4.02 21.28
N LYS A 111 0.91 -3.55 22.46
CA LYS A 111 0.53 -2.22 22.99
C LYS A 111 0.98 -1.08 22.08
N ASP A 112 2.22 -1.12 21.60
CA ASP A 112 2.77 -0.10 20.70
C ASP A 112 2.01 -0.04 19.38
N ARG A 113 1.60 -1.20 18.84
CA ARG A 113 0.77 -1.28 17.63
C ARG A 113 -0.61 -0.65 17.84
N GLU A 114 -1.26 -0.91 18.98
CA GLU A 114 -2.54 -0.28 19.31
C GLU A 114 -2.40 1.23 19.50
N ALA A 115 -1.36 1.68 20.23
CA ALA A 115 -1.05 3.10 20.39
C ALA A 115 -0.78 3.76 19.02
N PHE A 116 -0.07 3.08 18.12
CA PHE A 116 0.16 3.56 16.76
C PHE A 116 -1.15 3.64 15.97
N LYS A 117 -2.08 2.68 16.09
CA LYS A 117 -3.40 2.75 15.45
C LYS A 117 -4.17 3.98 15.92
N VAL A 118 -4.22 4.25 17.22
CA VAL A 118 -4.87 5.44 17.78
C VAL A 118 -4.23 6.72 17.25
N LYS A 119 -2.90 6.81 17.29
CA LYS A 119 -2.16 7.96 16.77
C LYS A 119 -2.36 8.15 15.27
N SER A 120 -2.40 7.06 14.51
CA SER A 120 -2.66 7.08 13.07
C SER A 120 -4.05 7.66 12.80
N LYS A 121 -5.10 7.22 13.53
CA LYS A 121 -6.44 7.78 13.44
C LYS A 121 -6.45 9.29 13.71
N ALA A 122 -5.83 9.75 14.81
CA ALA A 122 -5.73 11.17 15.11
C ALA A 122 -4.98 11.97 14.03
N MET A 123 -3.89 11.42 13.49
CA MET A 123 -3.15 12.04 12.38
C MET A 123 -3.96 12.09 11.09
N ASN A 124 -4.82 11.11 10.86
CA ASN A 124 -5.72 11.05 9.72
C ASN A 124 -6.83 12.09 9.82
N GLU A 125 -7.39 12.30 11.01
CA GLU A 125 -8.33 13.40 11.27
C GLU A 125 -7.65 14.76 11.05
N LYS A 126 -6.45 14.98 11.60
CA LYS A 126 -5.67 16.20 11.33
C LYS A 126 -5.37 16.41 9.84
N ARG A 127 -5.18 15.34 9.07
CA ARG A 127 -5.00 15.43 7.61
C ARG A 127 -6.28 15.85 6.91
N LEU A 128 -7.43 15.35 7.36
CA LEU A 128 -8.74 15.73 6.84
C LEU A 128 -9.02 17.21 7.15
N GLU A 129 -8.79 17.68 8.37
CA GLU A 129 -8.96 19.10 8.74
C GLU A 129 -8.08 20.01 7.87
N LYS A 130 -6.79 19.67 7.70
CA LYS A 130 -5.91 20.43 6.80
C LYS A 130 -6.37 20.42 5.35
N MET A 131 -7.02 19.35 4.91
CA MET A 131 -7.56 19.26 3.56
C MET A 131 -8.84 20.09 3.44
N LYS A 132 -9.69 20.08 4.47
CA LYS A 132 -10.88 20.91 4.60
C LYS A 132 -10.53 22.38 4.49
N GLU A 133 -9.51 22.85 5.20
CA GLU A 133 -9.02 24.23 5.11
C GLU A 133 -8.46 24.55 3.71
N LYS A 134 -7.55 23.71 3.20
CA LYS A 134 -6.84 23.99 1.92
C LYS A 134 -7.72 23.97 0.69
N LEU A 135 -8.73 23.10 0.69
CA LEU A 135 -9.65 22.94 -0.44
C LEU A 135 -10.99 23.63 -0.17
N SER A 136 -11.13 24.28 0.98
CA SER A 136 -12.39 24.89 1.42
C SER A 136 -13.55 23.90 1.30
N LEU A 137 -13.37 22.67 1.82
CA LEU A 137 -14.38 21.63 1.75
C LEU A 137 -15.58 22.01 2.62
N THR A 138 -16.78 21.68 2.15
CA THR A 138 -17.98 21.78 2.96
C THR A 138 -17.98 20.73 4.08
N ASP A 139 -18.78 20.96 5.13
CA ASP A 139 -18.95 19.99 6.21
C ASP A 139 -19.50 18.66 5.69
N GLU A 140 -20.40 18.70 4.71
CA GLU A 140 -20.96 17.52 4.06
C GLU A 140 -19.89 16.74 3.27
N GLN A 141 -19.04 17.43 2.50
CA GLN A 141 -17.92 16.80 1.78
C GLN A 141 -16.94 16.14 2.77
N ALA A 142 -16.58 16.83 3.85
CA ALA A 142 -15.69 16.30 4.88
C ALA A 142 -16.28 15.08 5.60
N ALA A 143 -17.59 15.10 5.91
CA ALA A 143 -18.30 13.97 6.51
C ALA A 143 -18.28 12.74 5.60
N LYS A 144 -18.65 12.90 4.31
CA LYS A 144 -18.62 11.81 3.32
C LYS A 144 -17.21 11.24 3.12
N MET A 145 -16.18 12.09 3.15
CA MET A 145 -14.78 11.62 3.09
C MET A 145 -14.40 10.80 4.33
N LYS A 146 -14.86 11.18 5.53
CA LYS A 146 -14.61 10.43 6.77
C LYS A 146 -15.31 9.07 6.73
N GLU A 147 -16.55 9.01 6.27
CA GLU A 147 -17.31 7.77 6.10
C GLU A 147 -16.69 6.85 5.06
N ASN A 148 -16.39 7.36 3.87
CA ASN A 148 -15.72 6.59 2.82
C ASN A 148 -14.41 5.99 3.34
N ARG A 149 -13.67 6.73 4.17
CA ARG A 149 -12.43 6.21 4.76
C ARG A 149 -12.69 5.10 5.78
N LYS A 150 -13.67 5.25 6.67
CA LYS A 150 -14.04 4.20 7.63
C LYS A 150 -14.45 2.91 6.90
N ALA A 151 -15.28 3.03 5.87
CA ALA A 151 -15.70 1.91 5.04
C ALA A 151 -14.52 1.22 4.33
N LEU A 152 -13.53 1.99 3.85
CA LEU A 152 -12.29 1.43 3.32
C LEU A 152 -11.51 0.66 4.40
N ASP A 153 -11.34 1.25 5.59
CA ASP A 153 -10.59 0.62 6.69
C ASP A 153 -11.24 -0.70 7.13
N GLU A 154 -12.57 -0.79 7.15
CA GLU A 154 -13.30 -2.03 7.43
C GLU A 154 -13.10 -3.07 6.35
N LYS A 155 -13.26 -2.71 5.06
CA LYS A 155 -13.05 -3.61 3.93
C LYS A 155 -11.61 -4.13 3.85
N LEU A 156 -10.63 -3.31 4.21
CA LEU A 156 -9.22 -3.73 4.26
C LEU A 156 -8.98 -4.73 5.38
N LYS A 157 -9.58 -4.55 6.57
CA LYS A 157 -9.47 -5.52 7.66
C LYS A 157 -10.08 -6.87 7.28
N THR A 158 -11.29 -6.85 6.71
CA THR A 158 -11.95 -8.09 6.27
C THR A 158 -11.14 -8.81 5.20
N LEU A 159 -10.48 -8.06 4.31
CA LEU A 159 -9.61 -8.62 3.28
C LEU A 159 -8.33 -9.25 3.87
N GLU A 160 -7.73 -8.61 4.87
CA GLU A 160 -6.55 -9.12 5.58
C GLU A 160 -6.86 -10.42 6.33
N GLU A 161 -8.03 -10.51 6.95
CA GLU A 161 -8.49 -11.68 7.72
C GLU A 161 -9.00 -12.83 6.85
N ASN A 162 -9.23 -12.60 5.55
CA ASN A 162 -9.78 -13.61 4.65
C ASN A 162 -8.76 -14.71 4.34
N LYS A 163 -8.95 -15.90 4.91
CA LYS A 163 -8.07 -17.06 4.69
C LYS A 163 -8.34 -17.82 3.39
N ALA A 164 -9.46 -17.55 2.72
CA ALA A 164 -9.84 -18.24 1.48
C ALA A 164 -9.11 -17.68 0.24
N LEU A 165 -8.57 -16.47 0.34
CA LEU A 165 -7.84 -15.82 -0.74
C LEU A 165 -6.34 -16.06 -0.60
N SER A 166 -5.70 -16.36 -1.73
CA SER A 166 -4.24 -16.25 -1.84
C SER A 166 -3.78 -14.80 -1.62
N GLU A 167 -2.51 -14.61 -1.23
CA GLU A 167 -1.94 -13.28 -1.07
C GLU A 167 -1.97 -12.47 -2.38
N GLU A 168 -1.85 -13.15 -3.53
CA GLU A 168 -2.01 -12.49 -4.83
C GLU A 168 -3.43 -11.94 -5.00
N GLN A 169 -4.47 -12.75 -4.71
CA GLN A 169 -5.86 -12.32 -4.82
C GLN A 169 -6.16 -11.17 -3.85
N LYS A 170 -5.69 -11.26 -2.59
CA LYS A 170 -5.82 -10.16 -1.62
C LYS A 170 -5.19 -8.88 -2.14
N GLN A 171 -4.01 -8.98 -2.74
CA GLN A 171 -3.31 -7.81 -3.26
C GLN A 171 -4.04 -7.19 -4.46
N GLN A 172 -4.64 -8.00 -5.33
CA GLN A 172 -5.47 -7.53 -6.44
C GLN A 172 -6.73 -6.82 -5.92
N GLU A 173 -7.48 -7.45 -5.01
CA GLU A 173 -8.67 -6.85 -4.39
C GLU A 173 -8.35 -5.56 -3.64
N LYS A 174 -7.23 -5.52 -2.91
CA LYS A 174 -6.75 -4.31 -2.24
C LYS A 174 -6.49 -3.18 -3.21
N ARG A 175 -5.86 -3.46 -4.36
CA ARG A 175 -5.59 -2.43 -5.38
C ARG A 175 -6.88 -1.90 -5.97
N GLU A 176 -7.84 -2.77 -6.29
CA GLU A 176 -9.14 -2.37 -6.79
C GLU A 176 -9.91 -1.52 -5.78
N LEU A 177 -9.91 -1.95 -4.52
CA LEU A 177 -10.56 -1.23 -3.44
C LEU A 177 -9.97 0.17 -3.26
N LEU A 178 -8.64 0.31 -3.33
CA LEU A 178 -7.96 1.62 -3.26
C LEU A 178 -8.23 2.49 -4.49
N LYS A 179 -8.36 1.91 -5.70
CA LYS A 179 -8.76 2.63 -6.91
C LYS A 179 -10.18 3.17 -6.77
N LYS A 180 -11.14 2.31 -6.41
CA LYS A 180 -12.55 2.68 -6.16
C LYS A 180 -12.65 3.77 -5.10
N GLN A 181 -11.89 3.66 -4.01
CA GLN A 181 -11.85 4.70 -2.98
C GLN A 181 -11.37 6.04 -3.54
N LYS A 182 -10.31 6.03 -4.36
CA LYS A 182 -9.74 7.25 -4.94
C LYS A 182 -10.76 7.93 -5.85
N GLU A 183 -11.50 7.17 -6.64
CA GLU A 183 -12.57 7.68 -7.51
C GLU A 183 -13.73 8.24 -6.69
N ALA A 184 -14.22 7.51 -5.69
CA ALA A 184 -15.25 7.98 -4.78
C ALA A 184 -14.83 9.26 -4.03
N THR A 185 -13.54 9.42 -3.73
CA THR A 185 -13.02 10.65 -3.11
C THR A 185 -12.98 11.80 -4.11
N LYS A 186 -12.59 11.54 -5.37
CA LYS A 186 -12.56 12.56 -6.42
C LYS A 186 -13.95 13.07 -6.77
N SER A 187 -14.96 12.21 -6.82
CA SER A 187 -16.34 12.60 -7.12
C SER A 187 -16.98 13.47 -6.04
N LEU A 188 -16.41 13.51 -4.83
CA LEU A 188 -16.83 14.41 -3.77
C LEU A 188 -16.25 15.82 -3.89
N LEU A 189 -15.27 16.03 -4.79
CA LEU A 189 -14.57 17.30 -4.94
C LEU A 189 -15.03 18.01 -6.21
N THR A 190 -15.06 19.34 -6.18
CA THR A 190 -15.26 20.15 -7.38
C THR A 190 -14.02 20.12 -8.28
N GLU A 191 -14.17 20.54 -9.54
CA GLU A 191 -13.05 20.63 -10.48
C GLU A 191 -11.94 21.56 -9.95
N GLU A 192 -12.32 22.71 -9.40
CA GLU A 192 -11.39 23.66 -8.78
C GLU A 192 -10.64 23.05 -7.59
N GLN A 193 -11.34 22.30 -6.74
CA GLN A 193 -10.74 21.60 -5.58
C GLN A 193 -9.77 20.50 -6.04
N LEU A 194 -10.11 19.77 -7.10
CA LEU A 194 -9.23 18.77 -7.71
C LEU A 194 -7.97 19.40 -8.29
N GLN A 195 -8.08 20.58 -8.90
CA GLN A 195 -6.94 21.31 -9.44
C GLN A 195 -5.99 21.77 -8.33
N LYS A 196 -6.51 22.41 -7.27
CA LYS A 196 -5.73 22.78 -6.07
C LYS A 196 -5.01 21.58 -5.45
N LEU A 197 -5.66 20.42 -5.42
CA LEU A 197 -5.07 19.18 -4.90
C LEU A 197 -3.90 18.70 -5.77
N LYS A 198 -4.02 18.76 -7.10
CA LYS A 198 -2.95 18.39 -8.04
C LYS A 198 -1.74 19.32 -7.90
N GLU A 199 -1.96 20.64 -7.87
CA GLU A 199 -0.91 21.65 -7.75
C GLU A 199 -0.11 21.49 -6.45
N GLY A 200 -0.81 21.24 -5.33
CA GLY A 200 -0.16 20.92 -4.05
C GLY A 200 0.73 19.68 -4.11
N HIS A 201 0.36 18.66 -4.91
CA HIS A 201 1.21 17.49 -5.13
C HIS A 201 2.45 17.83 -5.97
N HIS A 202 2.30 18.60 -7.05
CA HIS A 202 3.41 19.01 -7.92
C HIS A 202 4.45 19.84 -7.17
N HIS A 203 4.04 20.75 -6.29
CA HIS A 203 4.96 21.56 -5.48
C HIS A 203 5.84 20.70 -4.55
N LYS A 204 5.25 19.67 -3.95
CA LYS A 204 5.98 18.73 -3.08
C LYS A 204 6.97 17.86 -3.85
N MET A 205 6.66 17.51 -5.10
CA MET A 205 7.57 16.76 -5.98
C MET A 205 8.77 17.62 -6.38
N LYS A 206 8.55 18.87 -6.81
CA LYS A 206 9.64 19.80 -7.16
C LYS A 206 10.62 20.03 -6.01
N ARG A 207 10.14 20.21 -4.77
CA ARG A 207 11.01 20.35 -3.59
C ARG A 207 11.88 19.12 -3.28
N ARG A 208 11.48 17.92 -3.71
CA ARG A 208 12.28 16.69 -3.50
C ARG A 208 13.36 16.47 -4.55
N VAL A 209 13.32 17.22 -5.66
CA VAL A 209 14.30 17.14 -6.75
C VAL A 209 15.40 18.21 -6.59
N VAL A 210 15.20 19.22 -5.74
CA VAL A 210 16.14 20.34 -5.50
C VAL A 210 16.96 20.14 -4.21
N ILE A 211 17.15 18.90 -3.76
CA ILE A 211 18.00 18.52 -2.62
C ILE A 211 18.87 17.35 -3.07
#